data_AF-A0A2M7LLG6-F1
#
_entry.id   AF-A0A2M7LLG6-F1
#
_cell.length_a   1.000
_cell.length_b   1.000
_cell.length_c   1.000
_cell.angle_alpha   90.00
_cell.angle_beta   90.00
_cell.angle_gamma   90.00
#
_symmetry.space_group_name_H-M   'P 1'
#
loop_
_entity.id
_entity.type
_entity.pdbx_description
1 polymer ?
#
loop_
_entity_poly.entity_id
_entity_poly.type
_entity_poly.pdbx_seq_one_letter_code
_entity_poly.pdbx_strand_id
1 'polypeptide(L)'
;MVLCVDVLKKALSFATNDLDQRSIALWAKPPAPDKKVILTSARGTPFSQNKAQEFSKLKELIIFAGHYEGFDERFSDYIDEEISLG
;
A
#
# COMPACT_ATOMS: atom_id res chain seq x y z
N MET A 1 -2.83 16.06 11.99
CA MET A 1 -3.77 14.95 11.74
C MET A 1 -3.04 13.79 11.08
N VAL A 2 -3.35 12.55 11.48
CA VAL A 2 -2.72 11.34 10.93
C VAL A 2 -3.83 10.41 10.44
N LEU A 3 -3.64 9.79 9.28
CA LEU A 3 -4.61 8.84 8.74
C LEU A 3 -4.75 7.62 9.66
N CYS A 4 -5.98 7.35 10.10
CA CYS A 4 -6.27 6.28 11.05
C CYS A 4 -6.14 4.89 10.41
N VAL A 5 -5.41 3.99 11.07
CA VAL A 5 -5.13 2.63 10.60
C VAL A 5 -6.39 1.82 10.26
N ASP A 6 -7.47 1.96 11.02
CA ASP A 6 -8.68 1.14 10.83
C ASP A 6 -9.39 1.48 9.51
N VAL A 7 -9.37 2.76 9.13
CA VAL A 7 -9.94 3.23 7.87
C VAL A 7 -9.10 2.72 6.70
N LEU A 8 -7.77 2.76 6.83
CA LEU A 8 -6.84 2.29 5.81
C LEU A 8 -6.96 0.77 5.60
N LYS A 9 -7.06 -0.02 6.68
CA LYS A 9 -7.31 -1.46 6.60
C LYS A 9 -8.63 -1.78 5.91
N LYS A 10 -9.69 -1.05 6.25
CA LYS A 10 -11.00 -1.23 5.61
C LYS A 10 -10.93 -0.91 4.11
N ALA A 11 -10.26 0.18 3.74
CA ALA A 11 -10.07 0.55 2.34
C ALA A 11 -9.25 -0.52 1.58
N LEU A 12 -8.20 -1.06 2.20
CA LEU A 12 -7.39 -2.14 1.63
C LEU A 12 -8.25 -3.38 1.37
N SER A 13 -9.03 -3.83 2.36
CA SER A 13 -9.91 -5.00 2.22
C SER A 13 -10.95 -4.83 1.09
N PHE A 14 -11.45 -3.60 0.91
CA PHE A 14 -12.36 -3.28 -0.17
C PHE A 14 -11.67 -3.31 -1.54
N ALA A 15 -10.46 -2.78 -1.64
CA ALA A 15 -9.69 -2.72 -2.88
C ALA A 15 -9.24 -4.10 -3.37
N THR A 16 -8.87 -5.01 -2.46
CA THR A 16 -8.48 -6.38 -2.81
C THR A 16 -9.67 -7.32 -3.05
N ASN A 17 -10.91 -6.81 -2.91
CA ASN A 17 -12.16 -7.55 -3.00
C ASN A 17 -12.21 -8.78 -2.08
N ASP A 18 -11.42 -8.74 -1.00
CA ASP A 18 -11.31 -9.79 0.00
C ASP A 18 -12.41 -9.54 1.02
N LEU A 19 -13.60 -10.09 0.75
CA LEU A 19 -14.79 -9.92 1.60
C LEU A 19 -14.67 -10.61 2.97
N ASP A 20 -13.60 -11.38 3.21
CA ASP A 20 -13.44 -12.11 4.45
C ASP A 20 -12.73 -11.23 5.51
N GLN A 21 -13.51 -10.37 6.17
CA GLN A 21 -13.06 -9.53 7.29
C GLN A 21 -12.46 -10.32 8.48
N ARG A 22 -12.53 -11.65 8.45
CA ARG A 22 -12.02 -12.58 9.47
C ARG A 22 -10.52 -12.86 9.37
N SER A 23 -9.89 -12.59 8.22
CA SER A 23 -8.47 -12.88 7.98
C SER A 23 -7.51 -11.76 8.38
N ILE A 24 -8.02 -10.56 8.69
CA ILE A 24 -7.21 -9.36 9.01
C ILE A 24 -6.30 -9.56 10.25
N ALA A 25 -6.67 -10.47 11.16
CA ALA A 25 -5.88 -10.80 12.35
C ALA A 25 -4.66 -11.71 12.08
N LEU A 26 -4.55 -12.30 10.88
CA LEU A 26 -3.56 -13.33 10.52
C LEU A 26 -2.72 -12.97 9.28
N TRP A 27 -2.81 -11.72 8.82
CA TRP A 27 -2.30 -11.34 7.53
C TRP A 27 -0.74 -11.22 7.55
N ALA A 28 -0.06 -12.31 7.25
CA ALA A 28 1.21 -12.22 6.54
C ALA A 28 0.83 -12.33 5.06
N LYS A 29 0.87 -11.22 4.31
CA LYS A 29 0.53 -11.25 2.88
C LYS A 29 1.42 -12.27 2.19
N PRO A 30 0.86 -13.35 1.59
CA PRO A 30 1.67 -14.28 0.82
C PRO A 30 2.34 -13.50 -0.32
N PRO A 31 3.61 -13.76 -0.63
CA PRO A 31 4.29 -13.06 -1.70
C PRO A 31 3.54 -13.29 -3.01
N ALA A 32 2.85 -12.24 -3.48
CA ALA A 32 2.12 -12.23 -4.73
C ALA A 32 2.91 -11.38 -5.72
N PRO A 33 3.75 -11.98 -6.59
CA PRO A 33 4.68 -11.23 -7.43
C PRO A 33 3.98 -10.27 -8.41
N ASP A 34 2.72 -10.53 -8.76
CA ASP A 34 1.95 -9.73 -9.73
C ASP A 34 1.08 -8.63 -9.10
N LYS A 35 1.12 -8.47 -7.76
CA LYS A 35 0.30 -7.48 -7.03
C LYS A 35 1.16 -6.63 -6.10
N LYS A 36 1.07 -5.30 -6.21
CA LYS A 36 1.68 -4.39 -5.22
C LYS A 36 0.67 -3.44 -4.59
N VAL A 37 0.89 -3.16 -3.32
CA VAL A 37 0.30 -2.08 -2.54
C VAL A 37 1.42 -1.12 -2.21
N ILE A 38 1.33 0.10 -2.74
CA ILE A 38 2.33 1.15 -2.51
C ILE A 38 1.71 2.32 -1.74
N LEU A 39 2.56 3.04 -1.03
CA LEU A 39 2.18 4.27 -0.33
C LEU A 39 3.03 5.43 -0.84
N THR A 40 2.40 6.55 -1.19
CA THR A 40 3.14 7.74 -1.56
C THR A 40 3.61 8.49 -0.32
N SER A 41 4.91 8.61 -0.14
CA SER A 41 5.55 9.19 1.05
C SER A 41 6.88 9.82 0.67
N ALA A 42 7.19 10.99 1.22
CA ALA A 42 8.47 11.67 0.97
C ALA A 42 9.69 10.87 1.49
N ARG A 43 9.47 9.92 2.42
CA ARG A 43 10.52 9.02 2.94
C ARG A 43 10.74 7.79 2.07
N GLY A 44 9.87 7.56 1.08
CA GLY A 44 9.92 6.41 0.20
C GLY A 44 11.04 6.45 -0.82
N THR A 45 11.17 5.38 -1.59
CA THR A 45 12.14 5.32 -2.69
C THR A 45 11.73 6.28 -3.82
N PRO A 46 12.65 7.06 -4.40
CA PRO A 46 12.31 7.97 -5.48
C PRO A 46 11.72 7.23 -6.69
N PHE A 47 10.59 7.74 -7.18
CA PHE A 47 9.95 7.25 -8.37
C PHE A 47 10.82 7.57 -9.58
N SER A 48 11.10 6.53 -10.37
CA SER A 48 11.92 6.63 -11.56
C SER A 48 11.24 5.96 -12.73
N GLN A 49 11.72 6.25 -13.94
CA GLN A 49 11.20 5.61 -15.14
C GLN A 49 11.35 4.08 -15.10
N ASN A 50 12.42 3.57 -14.47
CA ASN A 50 12.61 2.13 -14.28
C ASN A 50 11.51 1.55 -13.37
N LYS A 51 11.20 2.24 -12.26
CA LYS A 51 10.10 1.84 -11.36
C LYS A 51 8.75 1.85 -12.09
N ALA A 52 8.50 2.83 -12.96
CA ALA A 52 7.30 2.89 -13.78
C ALA A 52 7.18 1.66 -14.70
N GLN A 53 8.28 1.23 -15.34
CA GLN A 53 8.31 0.03 -16.18
C GLN A 53 8.15 -1.28 -15.39
N GLU A 54 8.62 -1.32 -14.13
CA GLU A 54 8.35 -2.44 -13.22
C GLU A 54 6.86 -2.49 -12.88
N PHE A 55 6.29 -1.36 -12.48
CA PHE A 55 4.88 -1.26 -12.09
C PHE A 55 3.92 -1.54 -13.25
N SER A 56 4.28 -1.19 -14.49
CA SER A 56 3.44 -1.48 -15.66
C SER A 56 3.30 -2.97 -15.97
N LYS A 57 4.14 -3.84 -15.40
CA LYS A 57 4.08 -5.30 -15.58
C LYS A 57 3.18 -5.98 -14.54
N LEU A 58 2.77 -5.25 -13.50
CA LEU A 58 1.90 -5.77 -12.45
C LEU A 58 0.48 -5.96 -13.00
N LYS A 59 -0.20 -7.02 -12.53
CA LYS A 59 -1.62 -7.23 -12.81
C LYS A 59 -2.49 -6.31 -11.96
N GLU A 60 -2.02 -5.98 -10.75
CA GLU A 60 -2.75 -5.15 -9.80
C GLU A 60 -1.77 -4.23 -9.06
N LEU A 61 -2.08 -2.94 -9.06
CA LEU A 61 -1.33 -1.93 -8.32
C LEU A 61 -2.32 -1.09 -7.52
N ILE A 62 -2.23 -1.17 -6.20
CA ILE A 62 -3.01 -0.35 -5.27
C ILE A 62 -2.11 0.77 -4.78
N ILE A 63 -2.60 2.01 -4.87
CA ILE A 63 -1.85 3.20 -4.48
C ILE A 63 -2.60 3.89 -3.35
N PHE A 64 -1.97 3.95 -2.18
CA PHE A 64 -2.41 4.83 -1.10
C PHE A 64 -1.76 6.20 -1.27
N ALA A 65 -2.61 7.22 -1.44
CA ALA A 65 -2.16 8.61 -1.45
C ALA A 65 -2.05 9.10 -0.01
N GLY A 66 -0.83 9.38 0.43
CA GLY A 66 -0.57 10.02 1.72
C GLY A 66 -1.22 11.41 1.78
N HIS A 67 -1.75 11.78 2.95
CA HIS A 67 -2.32 13.10 3.21
C HIS A 67 -2.00 13.55 4.64
N TYR A 68 -2.28 14.81 4.95
CA TYR A 68 -2.01 15.42 6.26
C TYR A 68 -0.52 15.29 6.63
N GLU A 69 -0.21 15.08 7.91
CA GLU A 69 1.14 14.87 8.41
C GLU A 69 1.65 13.44 8.17
N GLY A 70 0.79 12.55 7.65
CA GLY A 70 1.12 11.17 7.30
C GLY A 70 0.04 10.19 7.72
N PHE A 71 0.48 8.97 7.97
CA PHE A 71 -0.36 7.83 8.28
C PHE A 71 0.13 7.15 9.54
N ASP A 72 -0.72 6.30 10.09
CA ASP A 72 -0.35 5.48 11.24
C ASP A 72 0.67 4.40 10.83
N GLU A 73 1.88 4.44 11.37
CA GLU A 73 2.99 3.52 11.07
C GLU A 73 2.64 2.03 11.21
N ARG A 74 1.60 1.68 12.00
CA ARG A 74 1.11 0.29 12.08
C ARG A 74 0.57 -0.22 10.73
N PHE A 75 0.27 0.69 9.80
CA PHE A 75 -0.13 0.36 8.44
C PHE A 75 1.06 0.04 7.53
N SER A 76 2.29 0.39 7.90
CA SER A 76 3.51 0.12 7.12
C SER A 76 3.71 -1.38 6.89
N ASP A 77 3.29 -2.22 7.85
CA ASP A 77 3.32 -3.67 7.67
C ASP A 77 2.52 -4.12 6.44
N TYR A 78 1.48 -3.37 6.03
CA TYR A 78 0.52 -3.62 4.94
C TYR A 78 0.94 -3.08 3.57
N ILE A 79 2.09 -2.41 3.52
CA ILE A 79 2.61 -1.77 2.32
C ILE A 79 3.81 -2.55 1.84
N ASP A 80 3.87 -2.87 0.54
CA ASP A 80 5.04 -3.53 -0.05
C ASP A 80 6.18 -2.55 -0.27
N GLU A 81 5.86 -1.28 -0.59
CA GLU A 81 6.85 -0.26 -0.89
C GLU A 81 6.31 1.18 -0.69
N GLU A 82 7.12 2.04 -0.07
CA GLU A 82 6.90 3.49 -0.07
C GLU A 82 7.58 4.14 -1.28
N ILE A 83 6.86 5.04 -1.96
CA ILE A 83 7.33 5.75 -3.15
C ILE A 83 7.30 7.26 -2.90
N SER A 84 8.45 7.90 -3.11
CA SER A 84 8.60 9.35 -3.14
C SER A 84 8.54 9.84 -4.59
N LEU A 85 7.91 10.99 -4.84
CA LEU A 85 7.90 11.59 -6.17
C LEU A 85 9.08 12.54 -6.42
N GLY A 86 9.93 12.77 -5.41
CA GLY A 86 11.02 13.75 -5.43
C GLY A 86 11.12 14.51 -4.12
#